data_AF-A0A960R1T0-F1
#
_entry.id   AF-A0A960R1T0-F1
#
_cell.length_a   1.000
_cell.length_b   1.000
_cell.length_c   1.000
_cell.angle_alpha   90.00
_cell.angle_beta   90.00
_cell.angle_gamma   90.00
#
_symmetry.space_group_name_H-M   'P 1'
#
loop_
_entity.id
_entity.type
_entity.pdbx_description
1 polymer ?
#
loop_
_entity_poly.entity_id
_entity_poly.type
_entity_poly.pdbx_seq_one_letter_code
_entity_poly.pdbx_strand_id
1 'polypeptide(L)'
;KENGQLNLKYMIRENLKNTTLPSHLPPYTMAEQIARKLSECIASFEGKKPQLSHLTKIIWSIQKHLLKDLSAMQTKNPYEEYDKVDKIIVKTLLEILANEPLLAPEPLKREVVKHLKELSEVKALIKNNQLTSTLSMILAEKLYQSSLINCHFSLLEKQNIEAFIRHHIDMGKCNELLSQEDHRLELIQRVLALYTLAGELPKDISKESLFASIRHIRSLSNEKNCALTSNLDQALFVFINAEIHLMDEEKAFAPEGEEAILIAYEKAIALPTLSPLQKEQFELLIWKMIEEEGNLLLHVPPLLCRLLEKELGNILIDQPKQSFKEIISAAVQFFKKAAFLSFDDEKTEDKIEAWVSQNDMLIRTIHFDPKAPLLKLVEQGWNAQCYDEHTIYHKHFVEEVKQKALKTYPILLSFEEELSARIWILYKYLWYTTLSDGCESTFERFMEWHKIHLKNSHPEWPQEKISETLAKLSDQILPLVPYAKKQ
;
A
#
# COMPACT_ATOMS: atom_id res chain seq x y z
N LYS A 1 34.62 -15.18 -23.08
CA LYS A 1 35.45 -14.57 -22.02
C LYS A 1 35.06 -13.11 -21.93
N GLU A 2 34.75 -12.60 -20.75
CA GLU A 2 34.65 -11.16 -20.48
C GLU A 2 35.72 -10.87 -19.42
N ASN A 3 36.60 -9.90 -19.67
CA ASN A 3 37.66 -9.47 -18.74
C ASN A 3 38.60 -10.57 -18.20
N GLY A 4 38.81 -11.66 -18.95
CA GLY A 4 39.72 -12.74 -18.56
C GLY A 4 39.12 -13.83 -17.66
N GLN A 5 37.84 -13.71 -17.27
CA GLN A 5 37.10 -14.71 -16.48
C GLN A 5 36.14 -15.52 -17.36
N LEU A 6 35.72 -16.68 -16.85
CA LEU A 6 34.69 -17.51 -17.49
C LEU A 6 33.36 -16.74 -17.50
N ASN A 7 32.70 -16.66 -18.66
CA ASN A 7 31.39 -16.03 -18.76
C ASN A 7 30.33 -17.01 -18.22
N LEU A 8 30.04 -16.90 -16.93
CA LEU A 8 29.12 -17.78 -16.22
C LEU A 8 27.72 -17.77 -16.84
N LYS A 9 27.23 -16.59 -17.24
CA LYS A 9 25.93 -16.38 -17.90
C LYS A 9 25.82 -17.22 -19.19
N TYR A 10 26.86 -17.17 -20.03
CA TYR A 10 26.94 -17.96 -21.26
C TYR A 10 26.98 -19.47 -20.98
N MET A 11 27.79 -19.90 -20.00
CA MET A 11 27.91 -21.33 -19.67
C MET A 11 26.59 -21.91 -19.14
N ILE A 12 25.87 -21.17 -18.29
CA ILE A 12 24.56 -21.59 -17.80
C ILE A 12 23.57 -21.69 -18.97
N ARG A 13 23.54 -20.68 -19.86
CA ARG A 13 22.69 -20.67 -21.06
C ARG A 13 22.90 -21.92 -21.94
N GLU A 14 24.15 -22.25 -22.27
CA GLU A 14 24.45 -23.39 -23.14
C GLU A 14 24.10 -24.74 -22.51
N ASN A 15 24.24 -24.87 -21.18
CA ASN A 15 23.81 -26.08 -20.48
C ASN A 15 22.28 -26.20 -20.46
N LEU A 16 21.54 -25.10 -20.25
CA LEU A 16 20.09 -25.13 -20.20
C LEU A 16 19.42 -25.37 -21.57
N LYS A 17 20.03 -24.91 -22.68
CA LYS A 17 19.52 -25.13 -24.05
C LYS A 17 19.33 -26.60 -24.42
N ASN A 18 20.21 -27.47 -23.94
CA ASN A 18 20.29 -28.86 -24.38
C ASN A 18 19.65 -29.86 -23.41
N THR A 19 19.00 -29.38 -22.36
CA THR A 19 18.57 -30.28 -21.28
C THR A 19 17.06 -30.47 -21.28
N THR A 20 16.64 -31.70 -21.57
CA THR A 20 15.28 -32.19 -21.30
C THR A 20 15.16 -32.53 -19.82
N LEU A 21 14.25 -31.89 -19.10
CA LEU A 21 14.05 -32.21 -17.68
C LEU A 21 13.48 -33.64 -17.52
N PRO A 22 14.12 -34.50 -16.71
CA PRO A 22 13.52 -35.77 -16.32
C PRO A 22 12.33 -35.51 -15.39
N SER A 23 11.13 -35.97 -15.80
CA SER A 23 9.87 -35.81 -15.05
C SER A 23 9.85 -36.45 -13.66
N HIS A 24 10.83 -37.29 -13.33
CA HIS A 24 10.90 -38.10 -12.11
C HIS A 24 11.87 -37.57 -11.05
N LEU A 25 12.65 -36.53 -11.34
CA LEU A 25 13.58 -35.92 -10.38
C LEU A 25 13.01 -34.61 -9.83
N PRO A 26 13.37 -34.24 -8.58
CA PRO A 26 13.09 -32.91 -8.08
C PRO A 26 13.62 -31.84 -9.07
N PRO A 27 12.87 -30.78 -9.34
CA PRO A 27 13.22 -29.81 -10.39
C PRO A 27 14.60 -29.16 -10.21
N TYR A 28 15.06 -29.02 -8.96
CA TYR A 28 16.35 -28.42 -8.62
C TYR A 28 17.56 -29.36 -8.83
N THR A 29 17.35 -30.68 -8.97
CA THR A 29 18.45 -31.66 -9.11
C THR A 29 19.27 -31.38 -10.37
N MET A 30 18.61 -30.92 -11.43
CA MET A 30 19.29 -30.52 -12.66
C MET A 30 20.13 -29.26 -12.47
N ALA A 31 19.61 -28.25 -11.75
CA ALA A 31 20.38 -27.06 -11.40
C ALA A 31 21.64 -27.42 -10.59
N GLU A 32 21.52 -28.37 -9.64
CA GLU A 32 22.65 -28.85 -8.85
C GLU A 32 23.69 -29.60 -9.72
N GLN A 33 23.25 -30.42 -10.66
CA GLN A 33 24.15 -31.13 -11.59
C GLN A 33 24.91 -30.16 -12.50
N ILE A 34 24.23 -29.14 -13.04
CA ILE A 34 24.89 -28.09 -13.82
C ILE A 34 25.85 -27.31 -12.93
N ALA A 35 25.45 -26.97 -11.70
CA ALA A 35 26.30 -26.26 -10.75
C ALA A 35 27.58 -27.04 -10.42
N ARG A 36 27.50 -28.36 -10.22
CA ARG A 36 28.69 -29.21 -9.99
C ARG A 36 29.65 -29.16 -11.16
N LYS A 37 29.15 -29.36 -12.39
CA LYS A 37 29.96 -29.29 -13.62
C LYS A 37 30.62 -27.93 -13.80
N LEU A 38 29.87 -26.85 -13.60
CA LEU A 38 30.40 -25.49 -13.72
C LEU A 38 31.39 -25.16 -12.60
N SER A 39 31.13 -25.60 -11.38
CA SER A 39 32.04 -25.43 -10.23
C SER A 39 33.38 -26.12 -10.47
N GLU A 40 33.38 -27.33 -11.04
CA GLU A 40 34.60 -28.05 -11.42
C GLU A 40 35.35 -27.35 -12.56
N CYS A 41 34.63 -26.83 -13.55
CA CYS A 41 35.22 -26.06 -14.64
C CYS A 41 35.88 -24.78 -14.11
N ILE A 42 35.17 -24.00 -13.30
CA ILE A 42 35.67 -22.76 -12.68
C ILE A 42 36.87 -23.05 -11.77
N ALA A 43 36.80 -24.10 -10.94
CA ALA A 43 37.92 -24.50 -10.10
C ALA A 43 39.17 -24.85 -10.94
N SER A 44 38.97 -25.48 -12.09
CA SER A 44 40.07 -25.87 -13.00
C SER A 44 40.70 -24.68 -13.73
N PHE A 45 39.90 -23.67 -14.09
CA PHE A 45 40.37 -22.51 -14.86
C PHE A 45 40.81 -21.32 -14.00
N GLU A 46 40.13 -21.06 -12.89
CA GLU A 46 40.32 -19.89 -12.03
C GLU A 46 40.97 -20.26 -10.69
N GLY A 47 41.21 -21.55 -10.43
CA GLY A 47 41.86 -22.07 -9.22
C GLY A 47 41.03 -21.95 -7.94
N LYS A 48 39.84 -21.35 -8.01
CA LYS A 48 38.92 -21.16 -6.88
C LYS A 48 37.60 -21.87 -7.16
N LYS A 49 37.20 -22.76 -6.25
CA LYS A 49 35.92 -23.45 -6.36
C LYS A 49 34.79 -22.54 -5.86
N PRO A 50 33.80 -22.18 -6.71
CA PRO A 50 32.67 -21.38 -6.27
C PRO A 50 31.79 -22.20 -5.31
N GLN A 51 31.08 -21.51 -4.41
CA GLN A 51 30.13 -22.16 -3.52
C GLN A 51 29.02 -22.85 -4.34
N LEU A 52 28.96 -24.17 -4.26
CA LEU A 52 28.04 -24.98 -5.05
C LEU A 52 26.57 -24.59 -4.80
N SER A 53 26.22 -24.29 -3.55
CA SER A 53 24.89 -23.84 -3.16
C SER A 53 24.50 -22.53 -3.86
N HIS A 54 25.38 -21.53 -3.85
CA HIS A 54 25.16 -20.25 -4.52
C HIS A 54 24.99 -20.42 -6.03
N LEU A 55 25.86 -21.21 -6.67
CA LEU A 55 25.77 -21.47 -8.11
C LEU A 55 24.50 -22.25 -8.48
N THR A 56 24.08 -23.19 -7.65
CA THR A 56 22.81 -23.93 -7.81
C THR A 56 21.62 -22.98 -7.73
N LYS A 57 21.61 -22.00 -6.80
CA LYS A 57 20.56 -20.98 -6.71
C LYS A 57 20.44 -20.17 -8.00
N ILE A 58 21.55 -19.71 -8.55
CA ILE A 58 21.57 -18.92 -9.79
C ILE A 58 21.04 -19.73 -10.97
N ILE A 59 21.46 -21.00 -11.10
CA ILE A 59 20.98 -21.85 -12.20
C ILE A 59 19.49 -22.14 -12.03
N TRP A 60 19.04 -22.41 -10.81
CA TRP A 60 17.62 -22.68 -10.52
C TRP A 60 16.72 -21.48 -10.82
N SER A 61 17.12 -20.26 -10.44
CA SER A 61 16.34 -19.05 -10.71
C SER A 61 16.12 -18.80 -12.20
N ILE A 62 17.00 -19.32 -13.06
CA ILE A 62 16.90 -19.30 -14.52
C ILE A 62 16.05 -20.47 -15.02
N GLN A 63 16.38 -21.69 -14.57
CA GLN A 63 15.77 -22.93 -15.05
C GLN A 63 14.25 -22.95 -14.79
N LYS A 64 13.79 -22.43 -13.64
CA LYS A 64 12.38 -22.45 -13.27
C LYS A 64 11.47 -21.74 -14.29
N HIS A 65 11.96 -20.72 -14.98
CA HIS A 65 11.19 -19.98 -16.00
C HIS A 65 11.04 -20.74 -17.32
N LEU A 66 11.84 -21.79 -17.52
CA LEU A 66 11.78 -22.69 -18.68
C LEU A 66 10.89 -23.90 -18.43
N LEU A 67 10.38 -24.07 -17.21
CA LEU A 67 9.50 -25.17 -16.86
C LEU A 67 8.06 -24.87 -17.31
N LYS A 68 7.44 -25.89 -17.89
CA LYS A 68 6.04 -25.85 -18.35
C LYS A 68 5.07 -26.08 -17.18
N ASP A 69 5.35 -27.08 -16.35
CA ASP A 69 4.63 -27.34 -15.10
C ASP A 69 5.41 -26.74 -13.90
N LEU A 70 4.71 -25.93 -13.12
CA LEU A 70 5.20 -25.30 -11.89
C LEU A 70 4.18 -25.56 -10.76
N SER A 71 3.92 -26.82 -10.44
CA SER A 71 3.15 -27.12 -9.22
C SER A 71 3.85 -26.51 -7.98
N ALA A 72 3.07 -25.98 -7.04
CA ALA A 72 3.60 -25.26 -5.86
C ALA A 72 4.53 -26.11 -4.95
N MET A 73 4.45 -27.45 -5.05
CA MET A 73 5.38 -28.36 -4.37
C MET A 73 6.72 -28.53 -5.11
N GLN A 74 6.74 -28.35 -6.43
CA GLN A 74 7.91 -28.49 -7.29
C GLN A 74 8.75 -27.20 -7.36
N THR A 75 8.15 -26.04 -7.06
CA THR A 75 8.80 -24.72 -7.09
C THR A 75 9.44 -24.30 -5.77
N LYS A 76 9.15 -25.00 -4.66
CA LYS A 76 9.83 -24.77 -3.37
C LYS A 76 11.30 -25.14 -3.48
N ASN A 77 12.13 -24.12 -3.62
CA ASN A 77 13.57 -24.26 -3.57
C ASN A 77 14.03 -24.30 -2.10
N PRO A 78 14.78 -25.33 -1.65
CA PRO A 78 15.41 -25.32 -0.32
C PRO A 78 16.47 -24.22 -0.15
N TYR A 79 16.79 -23.48 -1.22
CA TYR A 79 17.83 -22.46 -1.25
C TYR A 79 17.33 -21.03 -1.53
N GLU A 80 16.06 -20.79 -1.88
CA GLU A 80 15.47 -19.44 -1.96
C GLU A 80 14.64 -19.20 -0.70
N GLU A 81 15.20 -18.49 0.27
CA GLU A 81 14.39 -17.93 1.37
C GLU A 81 13.72 -16.65 0.85
N TYR A 82 12.41 -16.70 0.64
CA TYR A 82 11.63 -15.51 0.29
C TYR A 82 11.31 -14.70 1.54
N ASP A 83 12.22 -13.82 1.92
CA ASP A 83 12.15 -13.08 3.18
C ASP A 83 11.37 -11.75 3.06
N LYS A 84 11.42 -10.93 4.12
CA LYS A 84 10.71 -9.64 4.15
C LYS A 84 11.30 -8.62 3.18
N VAL A 85 12.62 -8.65 2.97
CA VAL A 85 13.30 -7.76 2.02
C VAL A 85 12.92 -8.14 0.60
N ASP A 86 12.91 -9.45 0.29
CA ASP A 86 12.51 -9.95 -1.03
C ASP A 86 11.08 -9.55 -1.38
N LYS A 87 10.16 -9.60 -0.41
CA LYS A 87 8.77 -9.15 -0.59
C LYS A 87 8.66 -7.68 -1.02
N ILE A 88 9.46 -6.80 -0.41
CA ILE A 88 9.43 -5.37 -0.73
C ILE A 88 10.11 -5.11 -2.07
N ILE A 89 11.27 -5.74 -2.34
CA ILE A 89 11.95 -5.63 -3.64
C ILE A 89 10.99 -6.04 -4.77
N VAL A 90 10.38 -7.20 -4.63
CA VAL A 90 9.44 -7.75 -5.62
C VAL A 90 8.22 -6.85 -5.78
N LYS A 91 7.60 -6.38 -4.69
CA LYS A 91 6.46 -5.46 -4.75
C LYS A 91 6.82 -4.20 -5.54
N THR A 92 7.93 -3.55 -5.19
CA THR A 92 8.43 -2.34 -5.85
C THR A 92 8.71 -2.58 -7.34
N LEU A 93 9.41 -3.67 -7.65
CA LEU A 93 9.73 -4.05 -9.03
C LEU A 93 8.46 -4.21 -9.87
N LEU A 94 7.46 -4.92 -9.36
CA LEU A 94 6.22 -5.17 -10.09
C LEU A 94 5.39 -3.90 -10.29
N GLU A 95 5.39 -2.99 -9.32
CA GLU A 95 4.74 -1.69 -9.45
C GLU A 95 5.40 -0.83 -10.52
N ILE A 96 6.74 -0.82 -10.61
CA ILE A 96 7.46 -0.10 -11.67
C ILE A 96 7.13 -0.70 -13.04
N LEU A 97 7.17 -2.03 -13.17
CA LEU A 97 6.88 -2.73 -14.43
C LEU A 97 5.40 -2.71 -14.84
N ALA A 98 4.49 -2.40 -13.93
CA ALA A 98 3.09 -2.17 -14.28
C ALA A 98 2.93 -0.86 -15.08
N ASN A 99 3.73 0.15 -14.75
CA ASN A 99 3.73 1.44 -15.44
C ASN A 99 4.63 1.43 -16.68
N GLU A 100 5.77 0.75 -16.61
CA GLU A 100 6.75 0.67 -17.70
C GLU A 100 7.11 -0.80 -18.03
N PRO A 101 6.24 -1.53 -18.77
CA PRO A 101 6.45 -2.97 -19.03
C PRO A 101 7.74 -3.31 -19.79
N LEU A 102 8.28 -2.36 -20.57
CA LEU A 102 9.46 -2.56 -21.40
C LEU A 102 10.73 -1.98 -20.76
N LEU A 103 10.70 -1.63 -19.46
CA LEU A 103 11.84 -1.05 -18.79
C LEU A 103 13.01 -2.05 -18.74
N ALA A 104 14.16 -1.61 -19.24
CA ALA A 104 15.37 -2.42 -19.25
C ALA A 104 15.89 -2.69 -17.83
N PRO A 105 16.63 -3.79 -17.59
CA PRO A 105 17.07 -4.18 -16.25
C PRO A 105 17.90 -3.13 -15.50
N GLU A 106 18.82 -2.43 -16.17
CA GLU A 106 19.67 -1.43 -15.51
C GLU A 106 18.87 -0.19 -15.03
N PRO A 107 18.03 0.46 -15.86
CA PRO A 107 17.06 1.43 -15.37
C PRO A 107 16.15 0.90 -14.25
N LEU A 108 15.63 -0.32 -14.40
CA LEU A 108 14.76 -0.94 -13.39
C LEU A 108 15.47 -1.11 -12.04
N LYS A 109 16.72 -1.59 -12.03
CA LYS A 109 17.56 -1.69 -10.84
C LYS A 109 17.69 -0.33 -10.16
N ARG A 110 17.97 0.73 -10.91
CA ARG A 110 18.12 2.09 -10.38
C ARG A 110 16.82 2.61 -9.73
N GLU A 111 15.68 2.43 -10.37
CA GLU A 111 14.39 2.86 -9.81
C GLU A 111 14.00 2.04 -8.58
N VAL A 112 14.25 0.73 -8.57
CA VAL A 112 14.03 -0.12 -7.38
C VAL A 112 14.90 0.37 -6.22
N VAL A 113 16.21 0.57 -6.43
CA VAL A 113 17.13 1.05 -5.38
C VAL A 113 16.68 2.42 -4.86
N LYS A 114 16.32 3.34 -5.75
CA LYS A 114 15.82 4.67 -5.39
C LYS A 114 14.58 4.57 -4.49
N HIS A 115 13.59 3.78 -4.89
CA HIS A 115 12.35 3.64 -4.12
C HIS A 115 12.58 2.99 -2.74
N LEU A 116 13.48 2.00 -2.66
CA LEU A 116 13.82 1.38 -1.38
C LEU A 116 14.55 2.35 -0.44
N LYS A 117 15.39 3.25 -0.97
CA LYS A 117 16.02 4.31 -0.19
C LYS A 117 15.02 5.32 0.34
N GLU A 118 14.00 5.69 -0.45
CA GLU A 118 12.91 6.59 -0.02
C GLU A 118 12.16 6.02 1.21
N LEU A 119 12.00 4.69 1.33
CA LEU A 119 11.39 4.07 2.52
C LEU A 119 12.15 4.35 3.82
N SER A 120 13.46 4.62 3.74
CA SER A 120 14.27 4.94 4.91
C SER A 120 13.99 6.35 5.47
N GLU A 121 13.45 7.25 4.65
CA GLU A 121 13.08 8.62 5.06
C GLU A 121 11.93 8.60 6.07
N VAL A 122 11.08 7.57 6.03
CA VAL A 122 9.98 7.35 6.97
C VAL A 122 10.47 7.19 8.43
N LYS A 123 11.75 6.83 8.65
CA LYS A 123 12.33 6.70 9.99
C LYS A 123 12.18 7.99 10.81
N ALA A 124 12.26 9.16 10.18
CA ALA A 124 12.10 10.44 10.88
C ALA A 124 10.69 10.57 11.48
N LEU A 125 9.66 10.28 10.68
CA LEU A 125 8.26 10.30 11.15
C LEU A 125 8.00 9.27 12.24
N ILE A 126 8.64 8.09 12.18
CA ILE A 126 8.50 7.06 13.22
C ILE A 126 9.13 7.53 14.53
N LYS A 127 10.35 8.10 14.47
CA LYS A 127 11.07 8.58 15.67
C LYS A 127 10.35 9.73 16.36
N ASN A 128 9.64 10.56 15.60
CA ASN A 128 8.88 11.69 16.09
C ASN A 128 7.40 11.35 16.39
N ASN A 129 6.99 10.08 16.35
CA ASN A 129 5.59 9.65 16.50
C ASN A 129 4.58 10.29 15.51
N GLN A 130 5.05 10.86 14.40
CA GLN A 130 4.24 11.56 13.41
C GLN A 130 3.59 10.63 12.38
N LEU A 131 4.08 9.39 12.22
CA LEU A 131 3.65 8.51 11.12
C LEU A 131 2.12 8.30 11.05
N THR A 132 1.47 8.03 12.19
CA THR A 132 0.03 7.77 12.24
C THR A 132 -0.78 9.02 11.84
N SER A 133 -0.40 10.19 12.36
CA SER A 133 -1.11 11.45 12.06
C SER A 133 -0.89 11.87 10.61
N THR A 134 0.35 11.78 10.09
CA THR A 134 0.64 12.06 8.67
C THR A 134 -0.17 11.16 7.73
N LEU A 135 -0.18 9.84 7.97
CA LEU A 135 -0.97 8.91 7.16
C LEU A 135 -2.47 9.22 7.22
N SER A 136 -2.98 9.56 8.41
CA SER A 136 -4.39 9.88 8.60
C SER A 136 -4.80 11.15 7.86
N MET A 137 -3.98 12.19 7.90
CA MET A 137 -4.21 13.44 7.18
C MET A 137 -4.16 13.24 5.65
N ILE A 138 -3.17 12.49 5.14
CA ILE A 138 -3.08 12.17 3.70
C ILE A 138 -4.34 11.41 3.24
N LEU A 139 -4.73 10.37 3.98
CA LEU A 139 -5.90 9.58 3.62
C LEU A 139 -7.19 10.42 3.71
N ALA A 140 -7.30 11.30 4.70
CA ALA A 140 -8.44 12.19 4.85
C ALA A 140 -8.57 13.19 3.70
N GLU A 141 -7.48 13.84 3.28
CA GLU A 141 -7.47 14.72 2.09
C GLU A 141 -7.99 13.99 0.84
N LYS A 142 -7.58 12.74 0.65
CA LYS A 142 -7.94 11.95 -0.54
C LYS A 142 -9.39 11.48 -0.52
N LEU A 143 -9.90 11.08 0.65
CA LEU A 143 -11.20 10.44 0.77
C LEU A 143 -12.34 11.39 1.17
N TYR A 144 -12.04 12.62 1.60
CA TYR A 144 -13.07 13.55 2.09
C TYR A 144 -14.14 13.85 1.04
N GLN A 145 -13.74 14.10 -0.20
CA GLN A 145 -14.67 14.48 -1.27
C GLN A 145 -15.69 13.37 -1.57
N SER A 146 -15.30 12.10 -1.43
CA SER A 146 -16.15 10.93 -1.65
C SER A 146 -16.78 10.36 -0.37
N SER A 147 -16.59 11.03 0.77
CA SER A 147 -17.19 10.62 2.05
C SER A 147 -18.71 10.80 2.04
N LEU A 148 -19.43 9.92 2.74
CA LEU A 148 -20.88 10.00 2.93
C LEU A 148 -21.28 11.29 3.65
N ILE A 149 -20.43 11.80 4.54
CA ILE A 149 -20.66 13.07 5.23
C ILE A 149 -20.68 14.21 4.21
N ASN A 150 -19.73 14.22 3.27
CA ASN A 150 -19.73 15.23 2.22
C ASN A 150 -20.84 14.99 1.16
N CYS A 151 -21.21 13.76 0.87
CA CYS A 151 -22.20 13.49 -0.19
C CYS A 151 -23.67 13.58 0.28
N HIS A 152 -23.98 13.22 1.52
CA HIS A 152 -25.37 13.00 1.96
C HIS A 152 -25.90 14.04 2.94
N PHE A 153 -25.06 14.81 3.62
CA PHE A 153 -25.54 15.83 4.55
C PHE A 153 -25.93 17.11 3.85
N SER A 154 -26.97 17.77 4.38
CA SER A 154 -27.35 19.11 3.98
C SER A 154 -26.24 20.11 4.33
N LEU A 155 -26.26 21.27 3.67
CA LEU A 155 -25.28 22.32 3.94
C LEU A 155 -25.26 22.74 5.41
N LEU A 156 -26.43 22.83 6.05
CA LEU A 156 -26.56 23.20 7.46
C LEU A 156 -25.95 22.14 8.39
N GLU A 157 -26.22 20.86 8.13
CA GLU A 157 -25.64 19.76 8.93
C GLU A 157 -24.11 19.74 8.84
N LYS A 158 -23.56 19.95 7.64
CA LYS A 158 -22.12 20.08 7.44
C LYS A 158 -21.55 21.26 8.22
N GLN A 159 -22.18 22.43 8.13
CA GLN A 159 -21.76 23.62 8.86
C GLN A 159 -21.78 23.40 10.37
N ASN A 160 -22.80 22.72 10.91
CA ASN A 160 -22.87 22.40 12.34
C ASN A 160 -21.74 21.48 12.78
N ILE A 161 -21.47 20.43 12.00
CA ILE A 161 -20.38 19.49 12.28
C ILE A 161 -19.03 20.19 12.20
N GLU A 162 -18.79 20.96 11.15
CA GLU A 162 -17.55 21.71 11.01
C GLU A 162 -17.39 22.72 12.17
N ALA A 163 -18.42 23.49 12.49
CA ALA A 163 -18.37 24.45 13.57
C ALA A 163 -18.09 23.79 14.93
N PHE A 164 -18.62 22.59 15.16
CA PHE A 164 -18.32 21.76 16.33
C PHE A 164 -16.84 21.36 16.32
N ILE A 165 -16.33 20.77 15.24
CA ILE A 165 -14.93 20.34 15.16
C ILE A 165 -13.96 21.53 15.31
N ARG A 166 -14.15 22.64 14.58
CA ARG A 166 -13.29 23.84 14.67
C ARG A 166 -13.21 24.36 16.10
N HIS A 167 -14.35 24.40 16.79
CA HIS A 167 -14.37 24.82 18.18
C HIS A 167 -13.43 24.00 19.05
N HIS A 168 -13.50 22.68 18.97
CA HIS A 168 -12.67 21.80 19.80
C HIS A 168 -11.20 21.84 19.38
N ILE A 169 -10.91 22.02 18.09
CA ILE A 169 -9.54 22.23 17.60
C ILE A 169 -8.97 23.53 18.21
N ASP A 170 -9.74 24.63 18.16
CA ASP A 170 -9.33 25.92 18.73
C ASP A 170 -9.15 25.84 20.25
N MET A 171 -10.07 25.18 20.96
CA MET A 171 -9.95 24.97 22.40
C MET A 171 -8.74 24.10 22.75
N GLY A 172 -8.45 23.07 21.95
CA GLY A 172 -7.26 22.24 22.10
C GLY A 172 -5.95 23.03 21.97
N LYS A 173 -5.90 24.07 21.11
CA LYS A 173 -4.74 24.97 20.99
C LYS A 173 -4.51 25.80 22.26
N CYS A 174 -5.54 26.05 23.07
CA CYS A 174 -5.41 26.78 24.33
C CYS A 174 -4.74 25.97 25.45
N ASN A 175 -4.63 24.65 25.26
CA ASN A 175 -3.99 23.71 26.17
C ASN A 175 -2.61 23.32 25.63
N GLU A 176 -1.54 23.78 26.30
CA GLU A 176 -0.16 23.58 25.85
C GLU A 176 0.21 22.09 25.73
N LEU A 177 -0.38 21.21 26.54
CA LEU A 177 -0.18 19.77 26.43
C LEU A 177 -0.79 19.25 25.11
N LEU A 178 -2.04 19.59 24.82
CA LEU A 178 -2.75 19.13 23.62
C LEU A 178 -2.22 19.75 22.31
N SER A 179 -1.44 20.83 22.41
CA SER A 179 -0.78 21.47 21.27
C SER A 179 0.43 20.69 20.74
N GLN A 180 0.96 19.72 21.50
CA GLN A 180 2.06 18.86 21.05
C GLN A 180 1.55 17.78 20.09
N GLU A 181 2.39 17.40 19.12
CA GLU A 181 2.02 16.38 18.12
C GLU A 181 1.64 15.04 18.73
N ASP A 182 2.27 14.69 19.86
CA ASP A 182 2.00 13.48 20.62
C ASP A 182 0.56 13.44 21.18
N HIS A 183 -0.17 14.58 21.20
CA HIS A 183 -1.49 14.69 21.82
C HIS A 183 -2.62 15.01 20.81
N ARG A 184 -2.31 15.08 19.50
CA ARG A 184 -3.35 15.18 18.45
C ARG A 184 -4.32 14.00 18.44
N LEU A 185 -3.81 12.80 18.69
CA LEU A 185 -4.65 11.59 18.79
C LEU A 185 -5.61 11.68 19.97
N GLU A 186 -5.19 12.29 21.07
CA GLU A 186 -6.04 12.52 22.23
C GLU A 186 -7.15 13.52 21.90
N LEU A 187 -6.83 14.65 21.26
CA LEU A 187 -7.82 15.62 20.79
C LEU A 187 -8.90 14.95 19.93
N ILE A 188 -8.50 14.11 18.97
CA ILE A 188 -9.43 13.40 18.08
C ILE A 188 -10.32 12.43 18.85
N GLN A 189 -9.74 11.65 19.75
CA GLN A 189 -10.49 10.73 20.60
C GLN A 189 -11.52 11.47 21.47
N ARG A 190 -11.17 12.65 21.97
CA ARG A 190 -12.08 13.52 22.73
C ARG A 190 -13.21 14.05 21.86
N VAL A 191 -12.92 14.58 20.66
CA VAL A 191 -13.96 15.06 19.72
C VAL A 191 -14.91 13.91 19.33
N LEU A 192 -14.39 12.71 19.10
CA LEU A 192 -15.20 11.51 18.83
C LEU A 192 -16.11 11.13 20.01
N ALA A 193 -15.58 11.18 21.23
CA ALA A 193 -16.33 10.89 22.44
C ALA A 193 -17.43 11.93 22.69
N LEU A 194 -17.10 13.22 22.57
CA LEU A 194 -18.03 14.34 22.74
C LEU A 194 -19.15 14.31 21.70
N TYR A 195 -18.84 13.98 20.45
CA TYR A 195 -19.85 13.78 19.42
C TYR A 195 -20.82 12.64 19.79
N THR A 196 -20.28 11.53 20.32
CA THR A 196 -21.12 10.40 20.74
C THR A 196 -22.04 10.80 21.90
N LEU A 197 -21.52 11.58 22.85
CA LEU A 197 -22.25 12.08 24.00
C LEU A 197 -23.32 13.13 23.64
N ALA A 198 -23.09 13.90 22.56
CA ALA A 198 -23.99 14.96 22.12
C ALA A 198 -25.43 14.50 21.86
N GLY A 199 -25.62 13.24 21.44
CA GLY A 199 -26.94 12.64 21.22
C GLY A 199 -27.74 12.39 22.51
N GLU A 200 -27.07 12.37 23.66
CA GLU A 200 -27.66 12.14 24.99
C GLU A 200 -27.88 13.45 25.76
N LEU A 201 -27.41 14.58 25.24
CA LEU A 201 -27.54 15.86 25.91
C LEU A 201 -29.00 16.32 25.98
N PRO A 202 -29.42 16.94 27.11
CA PRO A 202 -30.70 17.62 27.17
C PRO A 202 -30.75 18.72 26.09
N LYS A 203 -31.90 18.92 25.44
CA LYS A 203 -32.03 19.97 24.39
C LYS A 203 -32.65 21.26 24.91
N ASP A 204 -33.40 21.18 26.01
CA ASP A 204 -34.24 22.26 26.53
C ASP A 204 -33.70 22.83 27.86
N ILE A 205 -32.39 23.04 27.96
CA ILE A 205 -31.77 23.72 29.11
C ILE A 205 -31.62 25.22 28.82
N SER A 206 -31.98 26.07 29.78
CA SER A 206 -31.74 27.52 29.70
C SER A 206 -30.27 27.85 29.92
N LYS A 207 -29.81 28.98 29.37
CA LYS A 207 -28.42 29.46 29.54
C LYS A 207 -28.05 29.61 31.01
N GLU A 208 -28.96 30.15 31.83
CA GLU A 208 -28.75 30.35 33.26
C GLU A 208 -28.57 29.02 33.99
N SER A 209 -29.35 28.00 33.63
CA SER A 209 -29.24 26.66 34.20
C SER A 209 -27.94 25.96 33.79
N LEU A 210 -27.46 26.21 32.57
CA LEU A 210 -26.18 25.67 32.11
C LEU A 210 -25.01 26.31 32.87
N PHE A 211 -24.98 27.64 33.00
CA PHE A 211 -23.96 28.34 33.80
C PHE A 211 -23.97 27.88 35.27
N ALA A 212 -25.15 27.68 35.86
CA ALA A 212 -25.26 27.13 37.20
C ALA A 212 -24.65 25.73 37.30
N SER A 213 -24.85 24.88 36.28
CA SER A 213 -24.28 23.53 36.20
C SER A 213 -22.75 23.55 36.08
N ILE A 214 -22.20 24.44 35.24
CA ILE A 214 -20.74 24.62 35.08
C ILE A 214 -20.10 25.03 36.41
N ARG A 215 -20.67 26.03 37.09
CA ARG A 215 -20.18 26.52 38.39
C ARG A 215 -20.32 25.48 39.50
N HIS A 216 -21.38 24.68 39.46
CA HIS A 216 -21.56 23.57 40.40
C HIS A 216 -20.48 22.51 40.22
N ILE A 217 -20.16 22.11 38.97
CA ILE A 217 -19.09 21.17 38.67
C ILE A 217 -17.72 21.70 39.14
N ARG A 218 -17.47 23.01 38.97
CA ARG A 218 -16.28 23.67 39.56
C ARG A 218 -16.22 23.55 41.08
N SER A 219 -17.34 23.70 41.78
CA SER A 219 -17.34 23.53 43.24
C SER A 219 -17.08 22.08 43.66
N LEU A 220 -17.56 21.11 42.87
CA LEU A 220 -17.32 19.68 43.11
C LEU A 220 -15.85 19.30 42.95
N SER A 221 -15.12 19.88 41.99
CA SER A 221 -13.69 19.58 41.79
C SER A 221 -12.78 20.12 42.90
N ASN A 222 -13.23 21.15 43.64
CA ASN A 222 -12.46 21.78 44.71
C ASN A 222 -12.72 21.19 46.11
N GLU A 223 -13.82 20.45 46.31
CA GLU A 223 -14.19 19.90 47.62
C GLU A 223 -13.87 18.41 47.73
N LYS A 224 -13.01 18.04 48.71
CA LYS A 224 -12.60 16.63 48.98
C LYS A 224 -13.75 15.69 49.38
N ASN A 225 -14.94 16.22 49.69
CA ASN A 225 -16.09 15.45 50.17
C ASN A 225 -17.38 16.05 49.59
N CYS A 226 -17.63 15.89 48.29
CA CYS A 226 -18.90 16.35 47.73
C CYS A 226 -19.71 15.17 47.18
N ALA A 227 -20.92 14.99 47.75
CA ALA A 227 -21.89 14.01 47.27
C ALA A 227 -22.50 14.52 45.96
N LEU A 228 -22.51 13.69 44.91
CA LEU A 228 -23.24 13.96 43.66
C LEU A 228 -24.67 14.40 44.01
N THR A 229 -25.01 15.65 43.70
CA THR A 229 -26.39 16.12 43.81
C THR A 229 -27.26 15.30 42.87
N SER A 230 -28.39 14.80 43.36
CA SER A 230 -29.29 13.87 42.67
C SER A 230 -29.98 14.41 41.40
N ASN A 231 -29.65 15.63 40.95
CA ASN A 231 -30.43 16.39 39.98
C ASN A 231 -29.64 16.83 38.73
N LEU A 232 -28.34 16.56 38.65
CA LEU A 232 -27.57 16.90 37.45
C LEU A 232 -27.62 15.72 36.46
N ASP A 233 -28.01 16.01 35.22
CA ASP A 233 -28.02 15.01 34.15
C ASP A 233 -26.61 14.43 33.93
N GLN A 234 -26.53 13.11 33.79
CA GLN A 234 -25.24 12.41 33.72
C GLN A 234 -24.48 12.74 32.44
N ALA A 235 -25.17 12.83 31.29
CA ALA A 235 -24.53 13.19 30.02
C ALA A 235 -24.03 14.63 30.08
N LEU A 236 -24.83 15.55 30.65
CA LEU A 236 -24.42 16.93 30.86
C LEU A 236 -23.19 17.05 31.78
N PHE A 237 -23.16 16.30 32.88
CA PHE A 237 -22.00 16.26 33.78
C PHE A 237 -20.73 15.77 33.07
N VAL A 238 -20.83 14.68 32.32
CA VAL A 238 -19.70 14.12 31.58
C VAL A 238 -19.23 15.10 30.49
N PHE A 239 -20.15 15.75 29.78
CA PHE A 239 -19.84 16.73 28.75
C PHE A 239 -19.05 17.91 29.32
N ILE A 240 -19.57 18.56 30.37
CA ILE A 240 -18.92 19.73 30.96
C ILE A 240 -17.54 19.37 31.51
N ASN A 241 -17.37 18.22 32.17
CA ASN A 241 -16.04 17.78 32.63
C ASN A 241 -15.07 17.54 31.45
N ALA A 242 -15.55 16.96 30.36
CA ALA A 242 -14.73 16.73 29.17
C ALA A 242 -14.29 18.06 28.51
N GLU A 243 -15.18 19.05 28.43
CA GLU A 243 -14.84 20.41 27.98
C GLU A 243 -13.84 21.11 28.91
N ILE A 244 -14.05 21.03 30.24
CA ILE A 244 -13.12 21.59 31.22
C ILE A 244 -11.72 20.99 31.05
N HIS A 245 -11.62 19.67 30.83
CA HIS A 245 -10.34 19.01 30.60
C HIS A 245 -9.70 19.32 29.24
N LEU A 246 -10.49 19.71 28.23
CA LEU A 246 -9.94 20.20 26.95
C LEU A 246 -9.24 21.54 27.14
N MET A 247 -9.76 22.34 28.05
CA MET A 247 -9.21 23.61 28.47
C MET A 247 -8.21 23.39 29.63
N ASP A 248 -7.34 24.37 29.87
CA ASP A 248 -6.62 24.43 31.14
C ASP A 248 -7.64 24.72 32.25
N GLU A 249 -7.65 23.96 33.36
CA GLU A 249 -8.67 24.08 34.42
C GLU A 249 -8.81 25.53 34.90
N GLU A 250 -7.70 26.26 35.04
CA GLU A 250 -7.74 27.67 35.46
C GLU A 250 -8.41 28.58 34.41
N LYS A 251 -8.25 28.28 33.11
CA LYS A 251 -8.86 29.02 32.00
C LYS A 251 -10.32 28.62 31.78
N ALA A 252 -10.66 27.35 32.02
CA ALA A 252 -12.01 26.81 31.87
C ALA A 252 -13.03 27.51 32.78
N PHE A 253 -12.58 27.97 33.95
CA PHE A 253 -13.41 28.62 34.94
C PHE A 253 -13.32 30.15 34.97
N ALA A 254 -12.64 30.75 34.00
CA ALA A 254 -12.76 32.17 33.70
C ALA A 254 -14.10 32.44 32.98
N PRO A 255 -14.64 33.68 32.98
CA PRO A 255 -15.87 34.01 32.25
C PRO A 255 -15.81 33.60 30.77
N GLU A 256 -14.65 33.76 30.14
CA GLU A 256 -14.39 33.35 28.76
C GLU A 256 -14.47 31.82 28.60
N GLY A 257 -14.12 31.07 29.64
CA GLY A 257 -14.17 29.62 29.63
C GLY A 257 -15.57 29.06 29.86
N GLU A 258 -16.36 29.66 30.75
CA GLU A 258 -17.77 29.30 30.91
C GLU A 258 -18.55 29.54 29.59
N GLU A 259 -18.25 30.65 28.89
CA GLU A 259 -18.83 30.96 27.58
C GLU A 259 -18.40 29.97 26.50
N ALA A 260 -17.14 29.52 26.51
CA ALA A 260 -16.66 28.49 25.59
C ALA A 260 -17.44 27.17 25.77
N ILE A 261 -17.66 26.74 27.01
CA ILE A 261 -18.44 25.52 27.31
C ILE A 261 -19.91 25.68 26.86
N LEU A 262 -20.51 26.86 27.03
CA LEU A 262 -21.84 27.17 26.51
C LEU A 262 -21.88 27.03 24.98
N ILE A 263 -20.90 27.60 24.27
CA ILE A 263 -20.79 27.49 22.81
C ILE A 263 -20.60 26.04 22.37
N ALA A 264 -19.76 25.26 23.07
CA ALA A 264 -19.57 23.84 22.82
C ALA A 264 -20.89 23.07 22.93
N TYR A 265 -21.65 23.34 23.99
CA TYR A 265 -22.96 22.74 24.22
C TYR A 265 -23.98 23.11 23.13
N GLU A 266 -24.10 24.40 22.79
CA GLU A 266 -25.01 24.87 21.73
C GLU A 266 -24.68 24.22 20.37
N LYS A 267 -23.39 24.03 20.07
CA LYS A 267 -22.93 23.30 18.88
C LYS A 267 -23.24 21.82 18.96
N ALA A 268 -23.05 21.18 20.11
CA ALA A 268 -23.28 19.75 20.32
C ALA A 268 -24.75 19.36 20.11
N ILE A 269 -25.70 20.10 20.70
CA ILE A 269 -27.14 19.80 20.57
C ILE A 269 -27.68 20.01 19.14
N ALA A 270 -26.94 20.75 18.30
CA ALA A 270 -27.25 21.00 16.90
C ALA A 270 -26.67 19.95 15.94
N LEU A 271 -25.93 18.96 16.43
CA LEU A 271 -25.33 17.91 15.62
C LEU A 271 -26.38 16.92 15.08
N PRO A 272 -26.25 16.46 13.82
CA PRO A 272 -27.10 15.40 13.29
C PRO A 272 -26.75 14.04 13.92
N THR A 273 -27.65 13.07 13.82
CA THR A 273 -27.36 11.70 14.25
C THR A 273 -26.59 10.95 13.16
N LEU A 274 -25.45 10.34 13.51
CA LEU A 274 -24.66 9.52 12.57
C LEU A 274 -25.07 8.05 12.60
N SER A 275 -25.28 7.47 11.43
CA SER A 275 -25.28 6.02 11.23
C SER A 275 -23.90 5.41 11.53
N PRO A 276 -23.79 4.10 11.80
CA PRO A 276 -22.49 3.45 12.07
C PRO A 276 -21.43 3.72 10.98
N LEU A 277 -21.82 3.68 9.70
CA LEU A 277 -20.91 3.92 8.58
C LEU A 277 -20.46 5.39 8.51
N GLN A 278 -21.32 6.33 8.91
CA GLN A 278 -20.94 7.75 9.00
C GLN A 278 -20.03 8.03 10.20
N LYS A 279 -20.18 7.31 11.32
CA LYS A 279 -19.27 7.44 12.48
C LYS A 279 -17.83 7.09 12.10
N GLU A 280 -17.63 6.05 11.28
CA GLU A 280 -16.29 5.71 10.79
C GLU A 280 -15.66 6.80 9.93
N GLN A 281 -16.49 7.54 9.17
CA GLN A 281 -16.04 8.64 8.32
C GLN A 281 -15.99 9.99 9.05
N PHE A 282 -16.54 10.09 10.26
CA PHE A 282 -16.46 11.30 11.05
C PHE A 282 -15.02 11.59 11.49
N GLU A 283 -14.26 10.55 11.84
CA GLU A 283 -12.83 10.71 12.15
C GLU A 283 -12.01 11.24 10.96
N LEU A 284 -12.35 10.81 9.74
CA LEU A 284 -11.76 11.32 8.52
C LEU A 284 -11.96 12.84 8.40
N LEU A 285 -13.17 13.34 8.69
CA LEU A 285 -13.44 14.79 8.67
C LEU A 285 -12.63 15.53 9.73
N ILE A 286 -12.48 14.99 10.94
CA ILE A 286 -11.66 15.62 11.97
C ILE A 286 -10.21 15.78 11.49
N TRP A 287 -9.62 14.72 10.90
CA TRP A 287 -8.28 14.78 10.33
C TRP A 287 -8.16 15.78 9.18
N LYS A 288 -9.17 15.86 8.31
CA LYS A 288 -9.22 16.85 7.21
C LYS A 288 -9.16 18.27 7.77
N MET A 289 -9.93 18.57 8.80
CA MET A 289 -10.00 19.91 9.39
C MET A 289 -8.74 20.28 10.16
N ILE A 290 -8.13 19.32 10.86
CA ILE A 290 -6.82 19.51 11.51
C ILE A 290 -5.76 19.88 10.46
N GLU A 291 -5.76 19.22 9.30
CA GLU A 291 -4.83 19.55 8.22
C GLU A 291 -5.12 20.92 7.60
N GLU A 292 -6.39 21.26 7.32
CA GLU A 292 -6.77 22.56 6.75
C GLU A 292 -6.38 23.75 7.64
N GLU A 293 -6.50 23.60 8.95
CA GLU A 293 -6.13 24.66 9.90
C GLU A 293 -4.62 24.70 10.19
N GLY A 294 -3.99 23.54 10.24
CA GLY A 294 -2.59 23.40 10.65
C GLY A 294 -1.57 23.47 9.50
N ASN A 295 -1.98 23.18 8.27
CA ASN A 295 -1.11 23.01 7.09
C ASN A 295 0.08 22.06 7.36
N LEU A 296 -0.18 20.95 8.05
CA LEU A 296 0.87 20.11 8.64
C LEU A 296 1.57 19.27 7.57
N LEU A 297 0.87 18.88 6.51
CA LEU A 297 1.46 18.14 5.39
C LEU A 297 2.44 18.99 4.59
N LEU A 298 2.39 20.34 4.66
CA LEU A 298 3.40 21.21 4.05
C LEU A 298 4.79 21.05 4.68
N HIS A 299 4.86 20.57 5.92
CA HIS A 299 6.12 20.31 6.61
C HIS A 299 6.71 18.92 6.30
N VAL A 300 5.95 18.06 5.63
CA VAL A 300 6.41 16.74 5.20
C VAL A 300 6.99 16.85 3.78
N PRO A 301 8.19 16.30 3.52
CA PRO A 301 8.77 16.34 2.17
C PRO A 301 7.80 15.80 1.10
N PRO A 302 7.63 16.48 -0.06
CA PRO A 302 6.65 16.07 -1.07
C PRO A 302 6.84 14.65 -1.60
N LEU A 303 8.09 14.19 -1.72
CA LEU A 303 8.41 12.82 -2.15
C LEU A 303 7.95 11.80 -1.11
N LEU A 304 8.16 12.10 0.18
CA LEU A 304 7.70 11.27 1.28
C LEU A 304 6.16 11.22 1.34
N CYS A 305 5.48 12.35 1.14
CA CYS A 305 4.01 12.37 1.04
C CYS A 305 3.49 11.45 -0.06
N ARG A 306 4.08 11.51 -1.26
CA ARG A 306 3.70 10.62 -2.37
C ARG A 306 3.94 9.14 -2.05
N LEU A 307 5.05 8.81 -1.39
CA LEU A 307 5.34 7.44 -0.95
C LEU A 307 4.28 6.92 0.04
N LEU A 308 3.92 7.73 1.03
CA LEU A 308 2.90 7.40 2.02
C LEU A 308 1.52 7.25 1.38
N GLU A 309 1.16 8.19 0.49
CA GLU A 309 -0.10 8.17 -0.27
C GLU A 309 -0.23 6.91 -1.13
N LYS A 310 0.81 6.57 -1.90
CA LYS A 310 0.84 5.39 -2.75
C LYS A 310 0.61 4.10 -1.95
N GLU A 311 1.23 3.97 -0.79
CA GLU A 311 1.03 2.78 0.04
C GLU A 311 -0.35 2.72 0.68
N LEU A 312 -0.91 3.87 1.08
CA LEU A 312 -2.31 3.95 1.53
C LEU A 312 -3.27 3.49 0.43
N GLY A 313 -3.04 3.95 -0.81
CA GLY A 313 -3.78 3.51 -1.99
C GLY A 313 -3.69 2.01 -2.20
N ASN A 314 -2.48 1.44 -2.19
CA ASN A 314 -2.26 0.00 -2.33
C ASN A 314 -3.04 -0.83 -1.29
N ILE A 315 -2.97 -0.44 -0.02
CA ILE A 315 -3.66 -1.13 1.07
C ILE A 315 -5.18 -1.04 0.90
N LEU A 316 -5.69 0.15 0.55
CA LEU A 316 -7.11 0.37 0.31
C LEU A 316 -7.62 -0.43 -0.91
N ILE A 317 -6.83 -0.52 -1.98
CA ILE A 317 -7.18 -1.30 -3.18
C ILE A 317 -7.26 -2.79 -2.87
N ASP A 318 -6.33 -3.31 -2.07
CA ASP A 318 -6.34 -4.72 -1.66
C ASP A 318 -7.52 -5.03 -0.71
N GLN A 319 -7.94 -4.05 0.10
CA GLN A 319 -8.95 -4.22 1.16
C GLN A 319 -9.99 -3.08 1.17
N PRO A 320 -10.79 -2.89 0.10
CA PRO A 320 -11.63 -1.71 -0.11
C PRO A 320 -12.83 -1.58 0.82
N LYS A 321 -13.06 -2.59 1.68
CA LYS A 321 -14.15 -2.61 2.66
C LYS A 321 -13.68 -2.36 4.10
N GLN A 322 -12.38 -2.19 4.31
CA GLN A 322 -11.85 -1.91 5.63
C GLN A 322 -12.19 -0.50 6.08
N SER A 323 -12.30 -0.35 7.40
CA SER A 323 -12.50 0.94 8.03
C SER A 323 -11.25 1.82 7.91
N PHE A 324 -11.42 3.13 8.02
CA PHE A 324 -10.32 4.11 8.03
C PHE A 324 -9.18 3.70 8.98
N LYS A 325 -9.52 3.30 10.22
CA LYS A 325 -8.53 2.88 11.23
C LYS A 325 -7.73 1.65 10.84
N GLU A 326 -8.37 0.67 10.21
CA GLU A 326 -7.72 -0.57 9.78
C GLU A 326 -6.70 -0.29 8.67
N ILE A 327 -7.05 0.57 7.71
CA ILE A 327 -6.15 1.03 6.64
C ILE A 327 -4.93 1.75 7.24
N ILE A 328 -5.15 2.71 8.14
CA ILE A 328 -4.05 3.43 8.81
C ILE A 328 -3.18 2.47 9.63
N SER A 329 -3.77 1.55 10.38
CA SER A 329 -3.03 0.55 11.17
C SER A 329 -2.18 -0.35 10.28
N ALA A 330 -2.73 -0.83 9.16
CA ALA A 330 -2.00 -1.64 8.19
C ALA A 330 -0.82 -0.86 7.57
N ALA A 331 -1.03 0.41 7.20
CA ALA A 331 0.02 1.27 6.66
C ALA A 331 1.13 1.53 7.68
N VAL A 332 0.78 1.86 8.93
CA VAL A 332 1.74 2.04 10.03
C VAL A 332 2.56 0.77 10.24
N GLN A 333 1.93 -0.41 10.24
CA GLN A 333 2.64 -1.68 10.39
C GLN A 333 3.56 -1.97 9.22
N PHE A 334 3.14 -1.66 7.99
CA PHE A 334 3.98 -1.78 6.80
C PHE A 334 5.23 -0.90 6.94
N PHE A 335 5.06 0.39 7.17
CA PHE A 335 6.17 1.34 7.26
C PHE A 335 7.09 1.06 8.45
N LYS A 336 6.55 0.67 9.62
CA LYS A 336 7.38 0.23 10.76
C LYS A 336 8.20 -1.01 10.45
N LYS A 337 7.76 -1.89 9.55
CA LYS A 337 8.54 -3.05 9.12
C LYS A 337 9.56 -2.68 8.05
N ALA A 338 9.15 -1.86 7.07
CA ALA A 338 9.96 -1.50 5.91
C ALA A 338 11.09 -0.51 6.26
N ALA A 339 10.79 0.50 7.08
CA ALA A 339 11.73 1.59 7.37
C ALA A 339 13.01 1.09 8.05
N PHE A 340 12.95 0.04 8.87
CA PHE A 340 14.13 -0.47 9.59
C PHE A 340 14.91 -1.55 8.84
N LEU A 341 14.54 -1.84 7.59
CA LEU A 341 15.35 -2.72 6.74
C LEU A 341 16.59 -1.97 6.23
N SER A 342 17.68 -2.71 6.08
CA SER A 342 18.90 -2.22 5.45
C SER A 342 18.77 -2.41 3.94
N PHE A 343 18.91 -1.31 3.18
CA PHE A 343 18.89 -1.34 1.71
C PHE A 343 20.23 -0.91 1.09
N ASP A 344 21.22 -0.57 1.91
CA ASP A 344 22.54 -0.08 1.49
C ASP A 344 23.65 -1.15 1.62
N ASP A 345 23.29 -2.40 1.93
CA ASP A 345 24.26 -3.49 2.00
C ASP A 345 24.39 -4.27 0.68
N GLU A 346 25.59 -4.80 0.44
CA GLU A 346 25.95 -5.58 -0.76
C GLU A 346 24.99 -6.76 -0.98
N LYS A 347 24.52 -7.38 0.11
CA LYS A 347 23.56 -8.50 0.04
C LYS A 347 22.21 -8.10 -0.53
N THR A 348 21.74 -6.90 -0.21
CA THR A 348 20.47 -6.38 -0.72
C THR A 348 20.61 -5.97 -2.18
N GLU A 349 21.76 -5.40 -2.56
CA GLU A 349 22.04 -5.11 -3.97
C GLU A 349 22.05 -6.39 -4.83
N ASP A 350 22.70 -7.46 -4.35
CA ASP A 350 22.69 -8.79 -5.00
C ASP A 350 21.26 -9.34 -5.16
N LYS A 351 20.43 -9.18 -4.13
CA LYS A 351 19.01 -9.57 -4.19
C LYS A 351 18.25 -8.75 -5.23
N ILE A 352 18.44 -7.44 -5.27
CA ILE A 352 17.78 -6.57 -6.26
C ILE A 352 18.18 -7.03 -7.66
N GLU A 353 19.47 -7.25 -7.93
CA GLU A 353 19.95 -7.72 -9.23
C GLU A 353 19.34 -9.09 -9.61
N ALA A 354 19.27 -10.02 -8.66
CA ALA A 354 18.67 -11.34 -8.87
C ALA A 354 17.17 -11.25 -9.21
N TRP A 355 16.41 -10.35 -8.59
CA TRP A 355 14.98 -10.17 -8.87
C TRP A 355 14.73 -9.38 -10.17
N VAL A 356 15.44 -8.27 -10.36
CA VAL A 356 15.34 -7.39 -11.54
C VAL A 356 15.64 -8.15 -12.82
N SER A 357 16.64 -9.03 -12.80
CA SER A 357 16.99 -9.85 -13.94
C SER A 357 15.87 -10.82 -14.36
N GLN A 358 14.96 -11.22 -13.46
CA GLN A 358 13.81 -12.07 -13.79
C GLN A 358 12.60 -11.30 -14.32
N ASN A 359 12.63 -9.95 -14.32
CA ASN A 359 11.54 -9.08 -14.79
C ASN A 359 10.18 -9.49 -14.16
N ASP A 360 9.05 -9.34 -14.86
CA ASP A 360 7.73 -9.71 -14.35
C ASP A 360 7.43 -11.23 -14.37
N MET A 361 8.31 -12.08 -14.90
CA MET A 361 8.14 -13.54 -14.90
C MET A 361 8.09 -14.12 -13.48
N LEU A 362 8.70 -13.43 -12.51
CA LEU A 362 8.64 -13.80 -11.09
C LEU A 362 7.21 -13.88 -10.55
N ILE A 363 6.24 -13.19 -11.17
CA ILE A 363 4.83 -13.22 -10.79
C ILE A 363 4.29 -14.65 -10.76
N ARG A 364 4.70 -15.53 -11.68
CA ARG A 364 4.23 -16.94 -11.71
C ARG A 364 4.58 -17.72 -10.44
N THR A 365 5.62 -17.29 -9.73
CA THR A 365 6.12 -17.95 -8.52
C THR A 365 5.60 -17.33 -7.22
N ILE A 366 4.96 -16.16 -7.30
CA ILE A 366 4.42 -15.44 -6.15
C ILE A 366 2.94 -15.73 -6.02
N HIS A 367 2.53 -16.01 -4.79
CA HIS A 367 1.13 -16.33 -4.50
C HIS A 367 0.41 -15.06 -4.04
N PHE A 368 -0.63 -14.68 -4.79
CA PHE A 368 -1.60 -13.68 -4.36
C PHE A 368 -2.72 -14.36 -3.56
N ASP A 369 -3.41 -13.61 -2.69
CA ASP A 369 -4.58 -14.13 -1.99
C ASP A 369 -5.71 -14.39 -3.01
N PRO A 370 -6.14 -15.65 -3.22
CA PRO A 370 -7.24 -15.95 -4.15
C PRO A 370 -8.57 -15.33 -3.71
N LYS A 371 -8.68 -14.85 -2.48
CA LYS A 371 -9.87 -14.16 -1.97
C LYS A 371 -9.85 -12.65 -2.23
N ALA A 372 -8.75 -12.10 -2.74
CA ALA A 372 -8.61 -10.67 -3.02
C ALA A 372 -9.76 -10.18 -3.95
N PRO A 373 -10.52 -9.14 -3.55
CA PRO A 373 -11.67 -8.67 -4.33
C PRO A 373 -11.31 -8.27 -5.76
N LEU A 374 -10.17 -7.59 -5.95
CA LEU A 374 -9.72 -7.12 -7.25
C LEU A 374 -9.32 -8.27 -8.18
N LEU A 375 -8.67 -9.33 -7.66
CA LEU A 375 -8.31 -10.50 -8.47
C LEU A 375 -9.56 -11.19 -9.03
N LYS A 376 -10.62 -11.32 -8.22
CA LYS A 376 -11.91 -11.85 -8.69
C LYS A 376 -12.53 -10.98 -9.79
N LEU A 377 -12.39 -9.67 -9.72
CA LEU A 377 -12.88 -8.77 -10.77
C LEU A 377 -12.11 -8.95 -12.07
N VAL A 378 -10.78 -9.13 -12.00
CA VAL A 378 -9.92 -9.43 -13.15
C VAL A 378 -10.32 -10.77 -13.79
N GLU A 379 -10.46 -11.83 -12.99
CA GLU A 379 -10.90 -13.16 -13.46
C GLU A 379 -12.28 -13.12 -14.13
N GLN A 380 -13.24 -12.42 -13.52
CA GLN A 380 -14.57 -12.24 -14.08
C GLN A 380 -14.54 -11.44 -15.38
N GLY A 381 -13.73 -10.39 -15.45
CA GLY A 381 -13.55 -9.58 -16.65
C GLY A 381 -13.06 -10.43 -17.82
N TRP A 382 -12.09 -11.31 -17.55
CA TRP A 382 -11.57 -12.24 -18.55
C TRP A 382 -12.64 -13.21 -19.05
N ASN A 383 -13.30 -13.91 -18.11
CA ASN A 383 -14.26 -14.97 -18.43
C ASN A 383 -15.54 -14.45 -19.11
N ALA A 384 -15.98 -13.22 -18.82
CA ALA A 384 -17.22 -12.67 -19.35
C ALA A 384 -17.16 -12.30 -20.84
N GLN A 385 -15.97 -11.96 -21.35
CA GLN A 385 -15.80 -11.45 -22.71
C GLN A 385 -15.24 -12.47 -23.70
N CYS A 386 -14.94 -13.70 -23.25
CA CYS A 386 -14.33 -14.74 -24.09
C CYS A 386 -13.10 -14.23 -24.85
N TYR A 387 -12.25 -13.46 -24.17
CA TYR A 387 -11.05 -12.89 -24.77
C TYR A 387 -10.16 -13.99 -25.36
N ASP A 388 -9.62 -13.72 -26.55
CA ASP A 388 -8.54 -14.52 -27.14
C ASP A 388 -7.19 -13.97 -26.65
N GLU A 389 -6.39 -14.86 -26.05
CA GLU A 389 -5.05 -14.55 -25.58
C GLU A 389 -4.16 -13.97 -26.68
N HIS A 390 -4.38 -14.32 -27.95
CA HIS A 390 -3.52 -13.88 -29.05
C HIS A 390 -3.86 -12.52 -29.64
N THR A 391 -5.04 -11.98 -29.36
CA THR A 391 -5.52 -10.73 -29.99
C THR A 391 -5.96 -9.67 -28.98
N ILE A 392 -5.90 -9.95 -27.68
CA ILE A 392 -6.37 -9.01 -26.67
C ILE A 392 -5.57 -7.70 -26.68
N TYR A 393 -6.28 -6.58 -26.55
CA TYR A 393 -5.65 -5.31 -26.25
C TYR A 393 -5.55 -5.11 -24.73
N HIS A 394 -4.37 -5.41 -24.17
CA HIS A 394 -4.15 -5.39 -22.72
C HIS A 394 -4.58 -4.08 -22.03
N LYS A 395 -4.31 -2.90 -22.64
CA LYS A 395 -4.72 -1.60 -22.06
C LYS A 395 -6.24 -1.46 -21.97
N HIS A 396 -6.96 -1.92 -22.99
CA HIS A 396 -8.43 -1.91 -23.00
C HIS A 396 -8.98 -2.81 -21.88
N PHE A 397 -8.46 -4.02 -21.75
CA PHE A 397 -8.84 -4.93 -20.69
C PHE A 397 -8.66 -4.32 -19.29
N VAL A 398 -7.50 -3.70 -19.03
CA VAL A 398 -7.21 -3.04 -17.76
C VAL A 398 -8.19 -1.90 -17.49
N GLU A 399 -8.48 -1.08 -18.50
CA GLU A 399 -9.43 0.03 -18.36
C GLU A 399 -10.84 -0.47 -18.04
N GLU A 400 -11.32 -1.52 -18.71
CA GLU A 400 -12.64 -2.09 -18.41
C GLU A 400 -12.74 -2.64 -16.99
N VAL A 401 -11.72 -3.38 -16.54
CA VAL A 401 -11.66 -3.89 -15.16
C VAL A 401 -11.60 -2.73 -14.17
N LYS A 402 -10.86 -1.67 -14.48
CA LYS A 402 -10.78 -0.45 -13.66
C LYS A 402 -12.16 0.21 -13.53
N GLN A 403 -12.88 0.41 -14.64
CA GLN A 403 -14.23 0.99 -14.61
C GLN A 403 -15.21 0.12 -13.79
N LYS A 404 -15.12 -1.21 -13.91
CA LYS A 404 -15.91 -2.13 -13.09
C LYS A 404 -15.54 -2.04 -11.60
N ALA A 405 -14.25 -1.93 -11.28
CA ALA A 405 -13.75 -1.78 -9.93
C ALA A 405 -14.21 -0.45 -9.31
N LEU A 406 -14.10 0.68 -10.01
CA LEU A 406 -14.56 1.99 -9.55
C LEU A 406 -16.08 2.04 -9.35
N LYS A 407 -16.85 1.38 -10.21
CA LYS A 407 -18.31 1.23 -10.02
C LYS A 407 -18.65 0.41 -8.77
N THR A 408 -17.84 -0.59 -8.44
CA THR A 408 -18.05 -1.48 -7.28
C THR A 408 -17.54 -0.83 -5.98
N TYR A 409 -16.44 -0.09 -6.06
CA TYR A 409 -15.75 0.55 -4.95
C TYR A 409 -15.41 2.01 -5.30
N PRO A 410 -16.39 2.93 -5.22
CA PRO A 410 -16.18 4.34 -5.58
C PRO A 410 -15.10 5.05 -4.77
N ILE A 411 -14.81 4.54 -3.56
CA ILE A 411 -13.75 5.05 -2.67
C ILE A 411 -12.35 4.99 -3.31
N LEU A 412 -12.15 4.12 -4.32
CA LEU A 412 -10.88 3.97 -5.03
C LEU A 412 -10.63 5.04 -6.10
N LEU A 413 -11.60 5.94 -6.36
CA LEU A 413 -11.46 7.00 -7.36
C LEU A 413 -10.26 7.91 -7.09
N SER A 414 -9.94 8.14 -5.82
CA SER A 414 -8.79 8.97 -5.43
C SER A 414 -7.42 8.30 -5.66
N PHE A 415 -7.41 7.03 -6.08
CA PHE A 415 -6.22 6.19 -6.26
C PHE A 415 -6.26 5.45 -7.62
N GLU A 416 -6.75 6.12 -8.68
CA GLU A 416 -6.91 5.51 -10.00
C GLU A 416 -5.59 5.02 -10.62
N GLU A 417 -4.50 5.73 -10.41
CA GLU A 417 -3.18 5.36 -10.93
C GLU A 417 -2.67 4.07 -10.26
N GLU A 418 -2.74 4.00 -8.93
CA GLU A 418 -2.40 2.81 -8.15
C GLU A 418 -3.32 1.64 -8.50
N LEU A 419 -4.61 1.90 -8.69
CA LEU A 419 -5.58 0.88 -9.09
C LEU A 419 -5.22 0.29 -10.45
N SER A 420 -4.86 1.14 -11.41
CA SER A 420 -4.45 0.71 -12.75
C SER A 420 -3.19 -0.17 -12.67
N ALA A 421 -2.18 0.26 -11.93
CA ALA A 421 -0.96 -0.53 -11.71
C ALA A 421 -1.26 -1.87 -11.04
N ARG A 422 -2.14 -1.89 -10.03
CA ARG A 422 -2.53 -3.10 -9.32
C ARG A 422 -3.30 -4.08 -10.21
N ILE A 423 -4.19 -3.59 -11.06
CA ILE A 423 -4.91 -4.40 -12.07
C ILE A 423 -3.91 -5.01 -13.05
N TRP A 424 -2.93 -4.25 -13.54
CA TRP A 424 -1.88 -4.78 -14.41
C TRP A 424 -1.11 -5.95 -13.78
N ILE A 425 -0.73 -5.81 -12.51
CA ILE A 425 -0.01 -6.87 -11.77
C ILE A 425 -0.87 -8.13 -11.67
N LEU A 426 -2.14 -7.98 -11.26
CA LEU A 426 -3.06 -9.10 -11.10
C LEU A 426 -3.44 -9.74 -12.44
N TYR A 427 -3.53 -8.95 -13.51
CA TYR A 427 -3.76 -9.44 -14.85
C TYR A 427 -2.57 -10.26 -15.36
N LYS A 428 -1.33 -9.78 -15.17
CA LYS A 428 -0.11 -10.57 -15.44
C LYS A 428 -0.09 -11.85 -14.60
N TYR A 429 -0.53 -11.79 -13.35
CA TYR A 429 -0.66 -13.00 -12.52
C TYR A 429 -1.62 -14.01 -13.12
N LEU A 430 -2.83 -13.58 -13.52
CA LEU A 430 -3.79 -14.42 -14.22
C LEU A 430 -3.18 -15.01 -15.50
N TRP A 431 -2.50 -14.18 -16.29
CA TRP A 431 -1.83 -14.58 -17.53
C TRP A 431 -0.78 -15.66 -17.30
N TYR A 432 0.12 -15.50 -16.34
CA TYR A 432 1.20 -16.47 -16.13
C TYR A 432 0.75 -17.76 -15.45
N THR A 433 -0.39 -17.76 -14.76
CA THR A 433 -0.82 -18.89 -13.92
C THR A 433 -2.05 -19.60 -14.47
N THR A 434 -3.18 -18.91 -14.51
CA THR A 434 -4.51 -19.52 -14.69
C THR A 434 -4.85 -19.72 -16.16
N LEU A 435 -4.35 -18.84 -17.02
CA LEU A 435 -4.54 -18.91 -18.47
C LEU A 435 -3.56 -19.87 -19.17
N SER A 436 -2.61 -20.43 -18.43
CA SER A 436 -1.70 -21.43 -19.00
C SER A 436 -2.43 -22.77 -19.15
N ASP A 437 -2.34 -23.36 -20.34
CA ASP A 437 -2.76 -24.74 -20.62
C ASP A 437 -1.76 -25.80 -20.10
N GLY A 438 -0.67 -25.36 -19.45
CA GLY A 438 0.42 -26.20 -18.97
C GLY A 438 1.41 -26.64 -20.05
N CYS A 439 1.21 -26.25 -21.31
CA CYS A 439 2.10 -26.59 -22.43
C CYS A 439 3.21 -25.54 -22.65
N GLU A 440 3.00 -24.32 -22.15
CA GLU A 440 3.92 -23.19 -22.29
C GLU A 440 4.75 -22.95 -21.02
N SER A 441 6.01 -22.60 -21.21
CA SER A 441 6.87 -22.11 -20.13
C SER A 441 6.56 -20.66 -19.75
N THR A 442 7.03 -20.22 -18.57
CA THR A 442 6.87 -18.82 -18.13
C THR A 442 7.49 -17.86 -19.14
N PHE A 443 8.66 -18.22 -19.68
CA PHE A 443 9.37 -17.44 -20.67
C PHE A 443 8.60 -17.32 -22.00
N GLU A 444 7.99 -18.40 -22.48
CA GLU A 444 7.16 -18.34 -23.70
C GLU A 444 5.98 -17.38 -23.53
N ARG A 445 5.28 -17.47 -22.39
CA ARG A 445 4.16 -16.56 -22.06
C ARG A 445 4.62 -15.12 -21.88
N PHE A 446 5.82 -14.91 -21.35
CA PHE A 446 6.43 -13.58 -21.24
C PHE A 446 6.68 -12.96 -22.62
N MET A 447 7.24 -13.74 -23.54
CA MET A 447 7.51 -13.26 -24.90
C MET A 447 6.22 -12.98 -25.65
N GLU A 448 5.19 -13.81 -25.51
CA GLU A 448 3.90 -13.60 -26.16
C GLU A 448 3.18 -12.36 -25.61
N TRP A 449 3.17 -12.17 -24.29
CA TRP A 449 2.63 -10.96 -23.67
C TRP A 449 3.26 -9.68 -24.23
N HIS A 450 4.60 -9.62 -24.27
CA HIS A 450 5.31 -8.44 -24.75
C HIS A 450 5.14 -8.24 -26.25
N LYS A 451 5.01 -9.32 -27.03
CA LYS A 451 4.70 -9.26 -28.46
C LYS A 451 3.33 -8.65 -28.70
N ILE A 452 2.30 -9.08 -27.97
CA ILE A 452 0.94 -8.51 -28.05
C ILE A 452 0.96 -7.05 -27.61
N HIS A 453 1.63 -6.74 -26.50
CA HIS A 453 1.79 -5.37 -26.02
C HIS A 453 2.43 -4.45 -27.06
N LEU A 454 3.52 -4.87 -27.70
CA LEU A 454 4.21 -4.10 -28.73
C LEU A 454 3.35 -3.89 -29.98
N LYS A 455 2.67 -4.94 -30.47
CA LYS A 455 1.76 -4.84 -31.62
C LYS A 455 0.65 -3.82 -31.38
N ASN A 456 0.11 -3.79 -30.17
CA ASN A 456 -1.01 -2.91 -29.83
C ASN A 456 -0.56 -1.48 -29.49
N SER A 457 0.60 -1.30 -28.86
CA SER A 457 1.13 0.03 -28.51
C SER A 457 1.80 0.73 -29.69
N HIS A 458 2.29 -0.04 -30.67
CA HIS A 458 2.97 0.44 -31.87
C HIS A 458 2.46 -0.29 -33.13
N PRO A 459 1.19 -0.08 -33.54
CA PRO A 459 0.60 -0.74 -34.70
C PRO A 459 1.33 -0.41 -36.01
N GLU A 460 2.08 0.70 -36.05
CA GLU A 460 2.88 1.13 -37.18
C GLU A 460 4.22 0.39 -37.32
N TRP A 461 4.66 -0.37 -36.30
CA TRP A 461 5.95 -1.05 -36.35
C TRP A 461 5.90 -2.30 -37.24
N PRO A 462 6.88 -2.47 -38.15
CA PRO A 462 6.98 -3.70 -38.91
C PRO A 462 7.36 -4.88 -38.00
N GLN A 463 7.02 -6.09 -38.43
CA GLN A 463 7.25 -7.32 -37.66
C GLN A 463 8.75 -7.55 -37.34
N GLU A 464 9.66 -7.09 -38.20
CA GLU A 464 11.11 -7.14 -37.91
C GLU A 464 11.47 -6.31 -36.68
N LYS A 465 10.95 -5.07 -36.59
CA LYS A 465 11.25 -4.16 -35.47
C LYS A 465 10.69 -4.68 -34.14
N ILE A 466 9.50 -5.28 -34.16
CA ILE A 466 8.94 -5.96 -32.98
C ILE A 466 9.85 -7.10 -32.55
N SER A 467 10.29 -7.93 -33.51
CA SER A 467 11.18 -9.06 -33.26
C SER A 467 12.55 -8.63 -32.71
N GLU A 468 13.12 -7.55 -33.24
CA GLU A 468 14.39 -6.97 -32.75
C GLU A 468 14.25 -6.43 -31.32
N THR A 469 13.13 -5.79 -31.00
CA THR A 469 12.85 -5.28 -29.66
C THR A 469 12.72 -6.43 -28.65
N LEU A 470 11.96 -7.47 -29.02
CA LEU A 470 11.81 -8.68 -28.22
C LEU A 470 13.14 -9.42 -28.02
N ALA A 471 13.98 -9.51 -29.04
CA ALA A 471 15.31 -10.11 -28.93
C ALA A 471 16.20 -9.33 -27.95
N LYS A 472 16.22 -7.99 -28.05
CA LYS A 472 16.95 -7.13 -27.10
C LYS A 472 16.46 -7.30 -25.66
N LEU A 473 15.15 -7.39 -25.46
CA LEU A 473 14.57 -7.63 -24.14
C LEU A 473 15.00 -9.00 -23.59
N SER A 474 14.89 -10.05 -24.40
CA SER A 474 15.29 -11.42 -24.07
C SER A 474 16.78 -11.56 -23.75
N ASP A 475 17.67 -10.80 -24.40
CA ASP A 475 19.10 -10.87 -24.14
C ASP A 475 19.51 -10.22 -22.79
N GLN A 476 18.63 -9.39 -22.22
CA GLN A 476 18.90 -8.65 -20.98
C GLN A 476 18.29 -9.30 -19.73
N ILE A 477 17.29 -10.17 -19.89
CA ILE A 477 16.54 -10.80 -18.79
C ILE A 477 16.89 -12.30 -18.65
N LEU A 478 16.76 -12.83 -17.44
CA LEU A 478 16.72 -14.25 -17.17
C LEU A 478 15.32 -14.79 -17.50
N PRO A 479 15.20 -15.91 -18.23
CA PRO A 479 16.27 -16.76 -18.70
C PRO A 479 16.97 -16.18 -19.94
N LEU A 480 18.31 -16.26 -19.96
CA LEU A 480 19.14 -15.81 -21.09
C LEU A 480 19.02 -16.75 -22.31
N VAL A 481 17.88 -17.39 -22.54
CA VAL A 481 17.66 -18.26 -23.69
C VAL A 481 17.39 -17.37 -24.90
N PRO A 482 18.05 -17.59 -26.06
CA PRO A 482 17.78 -16.77 -27.24
C PRO A 482 16.32 -16.92 -27.64
N TYR A 483 15.63 -15.80 -27.89
CA TYR A 483 14.35 -15.82 -28.57
C TYR A 483 14.51 -16.48 -29.95
N ALA A 484 14.08 -17.72 -30.08
CA ALA A 484 14.04 -18.41 -31.36
C ALA A 484 12.86 -17.85 -32.15
N LYS A 485 13.12 -17.21 -33.29
CA LYS A 485 12.08 -16.83 -34.24
C LYS A 485 11.28 -18.09 -34.59
N LYS A 486 10.06 -18.23 -34.07
CA LYS A 486 9.12 -19.20 -34.64
C LYS A 486 8.76 -18.66 -36.03
N GLN A 487 9.19 -19.39 -37.05
CA GLN A 487 8.89 -19.11 -38.46
C GLN A 487 7.40 -19.22 -38.73
#